data_AF-A0A8T3SPY0-F1
#
_entry.id   AF-A0A8T3SPY0-F1
#
_cell.length_a   1.000
_cell.length_b   1.000
_cell.length_c   1.000
_cell.angle_alpha   90.00
_cell.angle_beta   90.00
_cell.angle_gamma   90.00
#
_symmetry.space_group_name_H-M   'P 1'
#
loop_
_entity.id
_entity.type
_entity.pdbx_description
1 polymer ?
#
loop_
_entity_poly.entity_id
_entity_poly.type
_entity_poly.pdbx_seq_one_letter_code
_entity_poly.pdbx_strand_id
1 'polypeptide(L)'
;MTLAQRIVEALKTATLDDDQLATQLGVVRQQINQTGRALEKRGVLSRAIGPSGKIVNRLSGSSAAPLPVVAPLAPRRSPLASDALAEDEVKTAIRDRFEAQGFTVAVAWGRVRGIDIEARRGDERWAIEAKGEAPTDQMGGNYFLNALGELLQRMSDDRAHYAIALPENRRNLGLVERFPDLARRRLGLTVFFVRREEASYAVRELGPSDG
;
A
#
# COMPACT_ATOMS: atom_id res chain seq x y z
N MET A 1 13.49 11.84 -21.38
CA MET A 1 12.91 10.49 -21.50
C MET A 1 12.28 10.10 -20.18
N THR A 2 11.01 9.72 -20.15
CA THR A 2 10.26 9.38 -18.92
C THR A 2 10.58 7.96 -18.43
N LEU A 3 10.29 7.65 -17.17
CA LEU A 3 10.46 6.28 -16.64
C LEU A 3 9.62 5.27 -17.43
N ALA A 4 8.39 5.63 -17.82
CA ALA A 4 7.54 4.81 -18.67
C ALA A 4 8.19 4.48 -20.03
N GLN A 5 8.82 5.46 -20.68
CA GLN A 5 9.56 5.24 -21.93
C GLN A 5 10.76 4.31 -21.71
N ARG A 6 11.49 4.48 -20.59
CA ARG A 6 12.66 3.65 -20.26
C ARG A 6 12.30 2.19 -19.97
N ILE A 7 11.16 1.96 -19.29
CA ILE A 7 10.62 0.61 -19.07
C ILE A 7 10.24 -0.03 -20.41
N VAL A 8 9.54 0.69 -21.28
CA VAL A 8 9.18 0.19 -22.62
C VAL A 8 10.43 -0.17 -23.42
N GLU A 9 11.46 0.68 -23.46
CA GLU A 9 12.72 0.36 -24.16
C GLU A 9 13.41 -0.87 -23.59
N ALA A 10 13.50 -1.00 -22.26
CA ALA A 10 14.13 -2.17 -21.63
C ALA A 10 13.39 -3.49 -21.95
N LEU A 11 12.07 -3.43 -22.12
CA LEU A 11 11.24 -4.58 -22.43
C LEU A 11 11.18 -4.94 -23.92
N LYS A 12 11.79 -4.16 -24.81
CA LYS A 12 11.88 -4.50 -26.25
C LYS A 12 12.71 -5.74 -26.50
N THR A 13 13.73 -5.98 -25.68
CA THR A 13 14.73 -7.04 -25.90
C THR A 13 14.59 -8.21 -24.93
N ALA A 14 13.87 -8.04 -23.81
CA ALA A 14 13.72 -9.07 -22.81
C ALA A 14 12.41 -8.94 -22.02
N THR A 15 11.91 -10.08 -21.53
CA THR A 15 10.92 -10.11 -20.45
C THR A 15 11.65 -9.96 -19.12
N LEU A 16 11.27 -8.97 -18.31
CA LEU A 16 12.00 -8.61 -17.08
C LEU A 16 11.05 -8.46 -15.90
N ASP A 17 11.49 -8.91 -14.73
CA ASP A 17 10.78 -8.64 -13.47
C ASP A 17 11.04 -7.22 -12.93
N ASP A 18 10.24 -6.82 -11.94
CA ASP A 18 10.34 -5.46 -11.36
C ASP A 18 11.70 -5.19 -10.69
N ASP A 19 12.39 -6.23 -10.17
CA ASP A 19 13.71 -6.09 -9.54
C ASP A 19 14.81 -5.90 -10.60
N GLN A 20 14.71 -6.65 -11.71
CA GLN A 20 15.60 -6.53 -12.87
C GLN A 20 15.46 -5.15 -13.52
N LEU A 21 14.23 -4.68 -13.73
CA LEU A 21 13.97 -3.33 -14.24
C LEU A 21 14.46 -2.25 -13.28
N ALA A 22 14.27 -2.42 -11.97
CA ALA A 22 14.76 -1.48 -10.96
C ALA A 22 16.30 -1.36 -11.01
N THR A 23 16.97 -2.51 -11.06
CA THR A 23 18.43 -2.60 -11.14
C THR A 23 18.96 -1.99 -12.44
N GLN A 24 18.39 -2.38 -13.58
CA GLN A 24 18.83 -1.92 -14.91
C GLN A 24 18.58 -0.42 -15.12
N LEU A 25 17.47 0.10 -14.59
CA LEU A 25 17.11 1.50 -14.75
C LEU A 25 17.61 2.39 -13.61
N GLY A 26 18.29 1.83 -12.60
CA GLY A 26 18.82 2.58 -11.45
C GLY A 26 17.72 3.31 -10.67
N VAL A 27 16.54 2.69 -10.54
CA VAL A 27 15.39 3.26 -9.83
C VAL A 27 14.88 2.29 -8.78
N VAL A 28 14.05 2.77 -7.86
CA VAL A 28 13.49 1.90 -6.82
C VAL A 28 12.36 1.03 -7.39
N ARG A 29 12.26 -0.23 -6.93
CA ARG A 29 11.24 -1.21 -7.36
C ARG A 29 9.81 -0.67 -7.31
N GLN A 30 9.46 0.13 -6.31
CA GLN A 30 8.12 0.72 -6.18
C GLN A 30 7.76 1.62 -7.36
N GLN A 31 8.71 2.38 -7.91
CA GLN A 31 8.48 3.22 -9.09
C GLN A 31 8.25 2.38 -10.35
N ILE A 32 8.93 1.22 -10.48
CA ILE A 32 8.68 0.26 -11.56
C ILE A 32 7.29 -0.35 -11.44
N ASN A 33 6.90 -0.78 -10.25
CA ASN A 33 5.58 -1.39 -10.01
C ASN A 33 4.44 -0.40 -10.32
N GLN A 34 4.51 0.83 -9.80
CA GLN A 34 3.50 1.87 -10.05
C GLN A 34 3.41 2.23 -11.55
N THR A 35 4.56 2.43 -12.21
CA THR A 35 4.59 2.76 -13.65
C THR A 35 4.13 1.58 -14.50
N GLY A 36 4.48 0.36 -14.12
CA GLY A 36 4.07 -0.89 -14.77
C GLY A 36 2.56 -1.11 -14.67
N ARG A 37 1.94 -0.89 -13.51
CA ARG A 37 0.46 -0.95 -13.38
C ARG A 37 -0.25 0.09 -14.25
N ALA A 38 0.28 1.31 -14.30
CA ALA A 38 -0.29 2.37 -15.13
C ALA A 38 -0.19 2.06 -16.63
N LEU A 39 0.93 1.49 -17.07
CA LEU A 39 1.13 1.10 -18.46
C LEU A 39 0.32 -0.18 -18.82
N GLU A 40 0.09 -1.10 -17.88
CA GLU A 40 -0.76 -2.28 -18.05
C GLU A 40 -2.22 -1.89 -18.23
N LYS A 41 -2.72 -0.97 -17.39
CA LYS A 41 -4.07 -0.39 -17.53
C LYS A 41 -4.29 0.28 -18.89
N ARG A 42 -3.21 0.76 -19.52
CA ARG A 42 -3.21 1.37 -20.86
C ARG A 42 -2.95 0.36 -21.99
N GLY A 43 -2.83 -0.93 -21.68
CA GLY A 43 -2.60 -2.00 -22.64
C GLY A 43 -1.20 -2.04 -23.26
N VAL A 44 -0.23 -1.30 -22.72
CA VAL A 44 1.14 -1.19 -23.29
C VAL A 44 2.02 -2.38 -22.89
N LEU A 45 1.80 -2.95 -21.71
CA LEU A 45 2.45 -4.18 -21.27
C LEU A 45 1.43 -5.17 -20.71
N SER A 46 1.85 -6.43 -20.67
CA SER A 46 1.24 -7.50 -19.91
C SER A 46 2.14 -7.83 -18.72
N ARG A 47 1.56 -7.87 -17.52
CA ARG A 47 2.23 -8.33 -16.31
C ARG A 47 1.70 -9.71 -15.95
N ALA A 48 2.60 -10.66 -15.68
CA ALA A 48 2.23 -12.03 -15.34
C ALA A 48 3.18 -12.60 -14.27
N ILE A 49 2.76 -13.66 -13.58
CA ILE A 49 3.64 -14.38 -12.66
C ILE A 49 4.58 -15.26 -13.50
N GLY A 50 5.88 -15.02 -13.38
CA GLY A 50 6.92 -15.81 -14.03
C GLY A 50 7.22 -17.14 -13.30
N PRO A 51 8.08 -17.99 -13.88
CA PRO A 51 8.40 -19.31 -13.33
C PRO A 51 9.00 -19.29 -11.91
N SER A 52 9.62 -18.17 -11.54
CA SER A 52 10.20 -17.93 -10.21
C SER A 52 9.20 -17.39 -9.18
N GLY A 53 7.93 -17.22 -9.55
CA GLY A 53 6.89 -16.61 -8.70
C GLY A 53 6.93 -15.07 -8.67
N LYS A 54 7.86 -14.42 -9.37
CA LYS A 54 7.94 -12.96 -9.47
C LYS A 54 7.08 -12.42 -10.62
N ILE A 55 6.60 -11.18 -10.49
CA ILE A 55 5.89 -10.50 -11.58
C ILE A 55 6.89 -10.13 -12.67
N VAL A 56 6.68 -10.67 -13.86
CA VAL A 56 7.42 -10.35 -15.08
C VAL A 56 6.60 -9.42 -15.97
N ASN A 57 7.28 -8.52 -16.65
CA ASN A 57 6.72 -7.52 -17.55
C ASN A 57 7.06 -7.88 -19.00
N ARG A 58 6.09 -7.82 -19.90
CA ARG A 58 6.27 -8.03 -21.34
C ARG A 58 5.52 -6.96 -22.14
N LEU A 59 6.12 -6.43 -23.21
CA LEU A 59 5.39 -5.53 -24.11
C LEU A 59 4.21 -6.24 -24.78
N SER A 60 3.04 -5.63 -24.70
CA SER A 60 1.85 -6.09 -25.40
C SER A 60 2.05 -5.91 -26.91
N GLY A 61 2.09 -7.02 -27.65
CA GLY A 61 2.28 -7.02 -29.10
C GLY A 61 3.66 -7.50 -29.59
N SER A 62 4.62 -7.78 -28.70
CA SER A 62 5.87 -8.44 -29.11
C SER A 62 5.66 -9.95 -29.17
N SER A 63 5.39 -10.46 -30.37
CA SER A 63 5.31 -11.89 -30.66
C SER A 63 6.70 -12.51 -30.55
N ALA A 64 7.07 -12.95 -29.34
CA ALA A 64 8.10 -13.97 -29.15
C ALA A 64 7.38 -15.32 -28.95
N ALA A 65 7.76 -16.29 -29.77
CA ALA A 65 7.10 -17.56 -30.03
C ALA A 65 6.50 -18.30 -28.80
N PRO A 66 5.40 -19.04 -28.98
CA PRO A 66 4.76 -19.78 -27.89
C PRO A 66 5.66 -20.95 -27.44
N LEU A 67 5.98 -20.98 -26.15
CA LEU A 67 6.45 -22.20 -25.48
C LEU A 67 5.31 -23.24 -25.50
N PRO A 68 5.64 -24.56 -25.54
CA PRO A 68 4.66 -25.61 -25.77
C PRO A 68 3.54 -25.56 -24.73
N VAL A 69 2.31 -25.50 -25.24
CA VAL A 69 1.08 -25.58 -24.47
C VAL A 69 0.99 -26.97 -23.87
N VAL A 70 1.37 -27.11 -22.60
CA VAL A 70 0.94 -28.25 -21.79
C VAL A 70 -0.54 -28.04 -21.53
N ALA A 71 -1.37 -29.00 -21.93
CA ALA A 71 -2.82 -28.97 -21.85
C ALA A 71 -3.32 -28.47 -20.48
N PRO A 72 -4.43 -27.71 -20.42
CA PRO A 72 -4.94 -27.15 -19.19
C PRO A 72 -5.42 -28.27 -18.27
N LEU A 73 -4.58 -28.67 -17.32
CA LEU A 73 -5.07 -29.20 -16.06
C LEU A 73 -5.92 -28.09 -15.45
N ALA A 74 -7.23 -28.32 -15.39
CA ALA A 74 -8.20 -27.41 -14.82
C ALA A 74 -7.62 -26.73 -13.58
N PRO A 75 -7.67 -25.39 -13.47
CA PRO A 75 -7.07 -24.70 -12.36
C PRO A 75 -7.76 -25.16 -11.07
N ARG A 76 -7.10 -26.04 -10.31
CA ARG A 76 -7.28 -26.05 -8.87
C ARG A 76 -6.85 -24.66 -8.43
N ARG A 77 -7.82 -23.82 -8.08
CA ARG A 77 -7.59 -22.52 -7.46
C ARG A 77 -6.68 -22.74 -6.26
N SER A 78 -5.39 -22.44 -6.42
CA SER A 78 -4.51 -22.17 -5.29
C SER A 78 -4.92 -20.79 -4.74
N PRO A 79 -5.47 -20.66 -3.52
CA PRO A 79 -6.06 -19.41 -3.03
C PRO A 79 -5.05 -18.32 -2.63
N LEU A 80 -3.80 -18.37 -3.11
CA LEU A 80 -2.71 -17.56 -2.55
C LEU A 80 -1.99 -16.75 -3.61
N ALA A 81 -2.74 -15.91 -4.33
CA ALA A 81 -2.19 -14.73 -4.98
C ALA A 81 -2.45 -13.52 -4.06
N SER A 82 -1.53 -13.31 -3.11
CA SER A 82 -1.42 -12.23 -2.11
C SER A 82 -2.69 -11.39 -1.80
N ASP A 83 -3.48 -11.83 -0.81
CA ASP A 83 -4.54 -11.05 -0.15
C ASP A 83 -4.03 -9.84 0.66
N ALA A 84 -2.71 -9.63 0.70
CA ALA A 84 -2.08 -8.64 1.55
C ALA A 84 -2.41 -7.20 1.11
N LEU A 85 -2.95 -6.40 2.02
CA LEU A 85 -3.31 -5.00 1.75
C LEU A 85 -2.06 -4.12 1.68
N ALA A 86 -1.79 -3.46 0.55
CA ALA A 86 -0.65 -2.57 0.41
C ALA A 86 -0.87 -1.23 1.14
N GLU A 87 0.22 -0.53 1.48
CA GLU A 87 0.16 0.78 2.15
C GLU A 87 -0.60 1.82 1.30
N ASP A 88 -0.34 1.87 -0.01
CA ASP A 88 -1.05 2.76 -0.94
C ASP A 88 -2.57 2.47 -0.97
N GLU A 89 -2.98 1.23 -0.73
CA GLU A 89 -4.40 0.83 -0.65
C GLU A 89 -5.02 1.27 0.68
N VAL A 90 -4.29 1.18 1.79
CA VAL A 90 -4.69 1.77 3.09
C VAL A 90 -4.86 3.28 2.94
N LYS A 91 -3.89 3.97 2.33
CA LYS A 91 -3.96 5.42 2.09
C LYS A 91 -5.17 5.81 1.26
N THR A 92 -5.45 5.03 0.20
CA THR A 92 -6.62 5.21 -0.67
C THR A 92 -7.92 5.06 0.13
N ALA A 93 -8.06 4.01 0.93
CA ALA A 93 -9.27 3.76 1.72
C ALA A 93 -9.57 4.89 2.71
N ILE A 94 -8.54 5.38 3.41
CA ILE A 94 -8.68 6.49 4.36
C ILE A 94 -9.04 7.78 3.64
N ARG A 95 -8.37 8.10 2.51
CA ARG A 95 -8.72 9.26 1.69
C ARG A 95 -10.19 9.23 1.30
N ASP A 96 -10.64 8.16 0.67
CA ASP A 96 -12.00 8.05 0.14
C ASP A 96 -13.04 8.19 1.26
N ARG A 97 -12.77 7.62 2.45
CA ARG A 97 -13.62 7.76 3.64
C ARG A 97 -13.70 9.20 4.16
N PHE A 98 -12.59 9.93 4.20
CA PHE A 98 -12.55 11.32 4.67
C PHE A 98 -13.15 12.28 3.64
N GLU A 99 -12.88 12.09 2.35
CA GLU A 99 -13.49 12.87 1.26
C GLU A 99 -15.01 12.71 1.23
N ALA A 100 -15.52 11.49 1.43
CA ALA A 100 -16.96 11.24 1.56
C ALA A 100 -17.62 11.97 2.75
N GLN A 101 -16.84 12.44 3.72
CA GLN A 101 -17.29 13.24 4.87
C GLN A 101 -17.08 14.75 4.67
N GLY A 102 -16.67 15.17 3.48
CA GLY A 102 -16.42 16.57 3.14
C GLY A 102 -15.07 17.10 3.61
N PHE A 103 -14.09 16.23 3.92
CA PHE A 103 -12.72 16.68 4.15
C PHE A 103 -11.99 16.89 2.81
N THR A 104 -11.11 17.87 2.78
CA THR A 104 -10.04 17.94 1.76
C THR A 104 -8.88 17.08 2.24
N VAL A 105 -8.42 16.12 1.43
CA VAL A 105 -7.37 15.17 1.83
C VAL A 105 -6.13 15.30 0.95
N ALA A 106 -4.98 15.46 1.59
CA ALA A 106 -3.66 15.37 0.98
C ALA A 106 -3.00 14.05 1.37
N VAL A 107 -2.52 13.28 0.39
CA VAL A 107 -1.80 12.02 0.62
C VAL A 107 -0.35 12.19 0.15
N ALA A 108 0.61 11.89 1.03
CA ALA A 108 2.01 11.80 0.69
C ALA A 108 2.28 10.46 0.00
N TRP A 109 2.57 10.52 -1.30
CA TRP A 109 2.90 9.35 -2.11
C TRP A 109 4.44 9.18 -2.24
N GLY A 110 4.94 7.97 -2.01
CA GLY A 110 6.37 7.67 -2.13
C GLY A 110 7.22 8.19 -0.94
N ARG A 111 8.52 8.45 -1.16
CA ARG A 111 9.48 8.87 -0.11
C ARG A 111 9.41 10.36 0.25
N VAL A 112 8.26 11.01 0.06
CA VAL A 112 8.08 12.39 0.49
C VAL A 112 8.09 12.39 2.02
N ARG A 113 9.02 13.12 2.63
CA ARG A 113 9.07 13.26 4.09
C ARG A 113 7.84 14.06 4.54
N GLY A 114 6.97 13.45 5.34
CA GLY A 114 5.76 14.09 5.83
C GLY A 114 4.84 13.10 6.55
N ILE A 115 3.71 13.58 7.04
CA ILE A 115 2.59 12.73 7.46
C ILE A 115 2.01 12.08 6.20
N ASP A 116 1.73 10.78 6.28
CA ASP A 116 1.20 10.01 5.15
C ASP A 116 -0.10 10.56 4.59
N ILE A 117 -1.01 10.99 5.47
CA ILE A 117 -2.31 11.54 5.10
C ILE A 117 -2.63 12.72 6.01
N GLU A 118 -2.91 13.87 5.42
CA GLU A 118 -3.48 15.02 6.11
C GLU A 118 -4.89 15.27 5.59
N ALA A 119 -5.89 15.30 6.48
CA ALA A 119 -7.27 15.64 6.13
C ALA A 119 -7.72 16.89 6.87
N ARG A 120 -8.41 17.80 6.18
CA ARG A 120 -8.87 19.08 6.75
C ARG A 120 -10.33 19.37 6.41
N ARG A 121 -11.07 19.92 7.38
CA ARG A 121 -12.43 20.41 7.19
C ARG A 121 -12.68 21.59 8.14
N GLY A 122 -12.70 22.82 7.61
CA GLY A 122 -12.70 24.01 8.45
C GLY A 122 -11.44 24.05 9.33
N ASP A 123 -11.62 24.18 10.64
CA ASP A 123 -10.53 24.15 11.63
C ASP A 123 -10.15 22.73 12.07
N GLU A 124 -10.90 21.71 11.65
CA GLU A 124 -10.62 20.31 11.98
C GLU A 124 -9.47 19.78 11.12
N ARG A 125 -8.43 19.23 11.77
CA ARG A 125 -7.25 18.66 11.12
C ARG A 125 -6.98 17.25 11.63
N TRP A 126 -6.76 16.33 10.70
CA TRP A 126 -6.31 14.97 10.98
C TRP A 126 -4.93 14.74 10.37
N ALA A 127 -4.05 14.13 11.16
CA ALA A 127 -2.72 13.68 10.77
C ALA A 127 -2.63 12.17 10.96
N ILE A 128 -2.49 11.42 9.87
CA ILE A 128 -2.63 9.96 9.88
C ILE A 128 -1.40 9.32 9.26
N GLU A 129 -0.78 8.38 9.98
CA GLU A 129 0.30 7.52 9.49
C GLU A 129 -0.28 6.18 9.03
N ALA A 130 0.04 5.71 7.82
CA ALA A 130 -0.56 4.52 7.23
C ALA A 130 0.51 3.44 6.98
N LYS A 131 0.21 2.19 7.32
CA LYS A 131 1.10 1.05 7.01
C LYS A 131 0.33 -0.04 6.29
N GLY A 132 0.97 -0.70 5.33
CA GLY A 132 0.44 -1.90 4.68
C GLY A 132 0.63 -3.18 5.52
N GLU A 133 0.16 -4.30 5.00
CA GLU A 133 0.30 -5.60 5.66
C GLU A 133 1.75 -6.08 5.60
N ALA A 134 2.29 -6.42 6.78
CA ALA A 134 3.66 -6.89 6.88
C ALA A 134 3.78 -8.36 6.44
N PRO A 135 4.80 -8.71 5.63
CA PRO A 135 4.99 -10.07 5.13
C PRO A 135 5.22 -11.12 6.24
N THR A 136 5.69 -10.69 7.42
CA THR A 136 5.99 -11.55 8.57
C THR A 136 5.57 -10.92 9.90
N ASP A 137 5.42 -11.74 10.94
CA ASP A 137 5.00 -11.28 12.28
C ASP A 137 5.99 -10.30 12.91
N GLN A 138 7.28 -10.58 12.79
CA GLN A 138 8.34 -9.71 13.30
C GLN A 138 8.34 -8.35 12.60
N MET A 139 8.11 -8.31 11.29
CA MET A 139 8.00 -7.05 10.55
C MET A 139 6.73 -6.28 10.92
N GLY A 140 5.62 -6.97 11.21
CA GLY A 140 4.36 -6.34 11.60
C GLY A 140 4.44 -5.58 12.93
N GLY A 141 5.07 -6.16 13.95
CA GLY A 141 5.33 -5.47 15.21
C GLY A 141 6.18 -4.20 15.03
N ASN A 142 7.21 -4.30 14.18
CA ASN A 142 8.06 -3.16 13.85
C ASN A 142 7.28 -2.06 13.10
N TYR A 143 6.32 -2.41 12.25
CA TYR A 143 5.54 -1.42 11.51
C TYR A 143 4.64 -0.59 12.42
N PHE A 144 3.99 -1.21 13.40
CA PHE A 144 3.17 -0.48 14.36
C PHE A 144 4.00 0.49 15.21
N LEU A 145 5.12 0.03 15.78
CA LEU A 145 5.99 0.88 16.61
C LEU A 145 6.67 1.99 15.79
N ASN A 146 7.08 1.69 14.55
CA ASN A 146 7.66 2.70 13.65
C ASN A 146 6.61 3.75 13.28
N ALA A 147 5.39 3.34 12.92
CA ALA A 147 4.30 4.28 12.62
C ALA A 147 4.00 5.18 13.82
N LEU A 148 3.96 4.60 15.02
CA LEU A 148 3.77 5.37 16.25
C LEU A 148 4.93 6.36 16.48
N GLY A 149 6.19 5.92 16.33
CA GLY A 149 7.35 6.79 16.48
C GLY A 149 7.40 7.93 15.45
N GLU A 150 7.01 7.67 14.21
CA GLU A 150 6.89 8.65 13.14
C GLU A 150 5.77 9.67 13.42
N LEU A 151 4.63 9.20 13.93
CA LEU A 151 3.52 10.06 14.33
C LEU A 151 3.90 10.96 15.50
N LEU A 152 4.50 10.39 16.56
CA LEU A 152 4.92 11.11 17.77
C LEU A 152 5.88 12.26 17.47
N GLN A 153 6.82 12.08 16.53
CA GLN A 153 7.75 13.13 16.10
C GLN A 153 7.05 14.34 15.45
N ARG A 154 5.77 14.20 15.07
CA ARG A 154 4.98 15.20 14.35
C ARG A 154 3.77 15.68 15.16
N MET A 155 3.64 15.22 16.41
CA MET A 155 2.62 15.67 17.35
C MET A 155 2.96 17.05 17.93
N SER A 156 2.83 18.09 17.11
CA SER A 156 3.14 19.48 17.47
C SER A 156 1.91 20.39 17.59
N ASP A 157 0.72 19.88 17.29
CA ASP A 157 -0.53 20.64 17.23
C ASP A 157 -1.57 19.96 18.11
N ASP A 158 -1.91 20.57 19.24
CA ASP A 158 -2.82 20.01 20.24
C ASP A 158 -4.30 19.99 19.80
N ARG A 159 -4.62 20.68 18.71
CA ARG A 159 -5.97 20.69 18.11
C ARG A 159 -6.13 19.69 16.98
N ALA A 160 -5.03 19.08 16.53
CA ALA A 160 -5.06 18.05 15.49
C ALA A 160 -5.41 16.68 16.07
N HIS A 161 -6.21 15.92 15.33
CA HIS A 161 -6.45 14.51 15.59
C HIS A 161 -5.32 13.68 14.99
N TYR A 162 -4.73 12.80 15.80
CA TYR A 162 -3.63 11.94 15.38
C TYR A 162 -4.08 10.49 15.29
N ALA A 163 -3.74 9.83 14.18
CA ALA A 163 -4.17 8.46 13.96
C ALA A 163 -3.13 7.59 13.26
N ILE A 164 -3.29 6.27 13.42
CA ILE A 164 -2.59 5.25 12.64
C ILE A 164 -3.63 4.45 11.85
N ALA A 165 -3.38 4.22 10.57
CA ALA A 165 -4.20 3.38 9.70
C ALA A 165 -3.48 2.07 9.37
N LEU A 166 -4.17 0.94 9.60
CA LEU A 166 -3.63 -0.41 9.48
C LEU A 166 -4.61 -1.35 8.78
N PRO A 167 -4.15 -2.43 8.12
CA PRO A 167 -5.03 -3.50 7.66
C PRO A 167 -5.75 -4.16 8.84
N GLU A 168 -7.03 -4.51 8.64
CA GLU A 168 -7.81 -5.26 9.62
C GLU A 168 -7.43 -6.76 9.56
N ASN A 169 -6.44 -7.14 10.37
CA ASN A 169 -6.06 -8.53 10.55
C ASN A 169 -5.82 -8.83 12.04
N ARG A 170 -5.83 -10.12 12.39
CA ARG A 170 -5.68 -10.58 13.78
C ARG A 170 -4.41 -10.04 14.46
N ARG A 171 -3.34 -9.83 13.70
CA ARG A 171 -2.06 -9.30 14.20
C ARG A 171 -2.22 -7.85 14.66
N ASN A 172 -2.70 -6.97 13.77
CA ASN A 172 -2.85 -5.55 14.06
C ASN A 172 -3.88 -5.32 15.16
N LEU A 173 -4.97 -6.09 15.17
CA LEU A 173 -5.95 -6.10 16.26
C LEU A 173 -5.28 -6.43 17.60
N GLY A 174 -4.52 -7.53 17.66
CA GLY A 174 -3.83 -7.93 18.88
C GLY A 174 -2.73 -6.94 19.33
N LEU A 175 -2.07 -6.24 18.40
CA LEU A 175 -1.11 -5.19 18.75
C LEU A 175 -1.79 -3.99 19.41
N VAL A 176 -2.92 -3.55 18.86
CA VAL A 176 -3.69 -2.42 19.39
C VAL A 176 -4.39 -2.78 20.69
N GLU A 177 -4.92 -3.99 20.84
CA GLU A 177 -5.48 -4.50 22.10
C GLU A 177 -4.45 -4.55 23.24
N ARG A 178 -3.20 -4.92 22.94
CA ARG A 178 -2.12 -4.94 23.94
C ARG A 178 -1.48 -3.58 24.17
N PHE A 179 -1.77 -2.59 23.34
CA PHE A 179 -1.17 -1.27 23.49
C PHE A 179 -1.79 -0.59 24.74
N PRO A 180 -0.98 -0.14 25.72
CA PRO A 180 -1.50 0.29 27.01
C PRO A 180 -2.54 1.40 26.92
N ASP A 181 -3.69 1.22 27.57
CA ASP A 181 -4.79 2.20 27.54
C ASP A 181 -4.37 3.59 28.04
N LEU A 182 -3.50 3.65 29.05
CA LEU A 182 -2.96 4.92 29.54
C LEU A 182 -2.19 5.66 28.43
N ALA A 183 -1.40 4.95 27.62
CA ALA A 183 -0.67 5.54 26.51
C ALA A 183 -1.64 6.00 25.41
N ARG A 184 -2.62 5.17 25.03
CA ARG A 184 -3.66 5.55 24.05
C ARG A 184 -4.41 6.82 24.45
N ARG A 185 -4.80 6.93 25.72
CA ARG A 185 -5.45 8.12 26.28
C ARG A 185 -4.55 9.34 26.22
N ARG A 186 -3.32 9.24 26.71
CA ARG A 186 -2.38 10.36 26.77
C ARG A 186 -2.01 10.89 25.39
N LEU A 187 -2.00 10.02 24.38
CA LEU A 187 -1.72 10.39 23.00
C LEU A 187 -2.95 10.86 22.22
N GLY A 188 -4.17 10.67 22.74
CA GLY A 188 -5.40 10.91 21.98
C GLY A 188 -5.43 10.11 20.67
N LEU A 189 -4.83 8.91 20.67
CA LEU A 189 -4.56 8.15 19.45
C LEU A 189 -5.81 7.44 18.94
N THR A 190 -6.23 7.77 17.72
CA THR A 190 -7.23 7.02 16.97
C THR A 190 -6.55 5.95 16.10
N VAL A 191 -7.18 4.79 15.96
CA VAL A 191 -6.73 3.74 15.04
C VAL A 191 -7.80 3.45 14.01
N PHE A 192 -7.43 3.46 12.74
CA PHE A 192 -8.29 3.03 11.64
C PHE A 192 -7.87 1.65 11.16
N PHE A 193 -8.82 0.73 11.09
CA PHE A 193 -8.65 -0.59 10.51
C PHE A 193 -9.29 -0.65 9.13
N VAL A 194 -8.51 -1.04 8.13
CA VAL A 194 -8.93 -1.11 6.72
C VAL A 194 -9.07 -2.55 6.30
N ARG A 195 -10.25 -2.92 5.79
CA ARG A 195 -10.55 -4.24 5.23
C ARG A 195 -10.87 -4.11 3.75
N ARG A 196 -10.34 -5.02 2.93
CA ARG A 196 -10.73 -5.13 1.52
C ARG A 196 -12.14 -5.72 1.42
N GLU A 197 -12.94 -5.13 0.55
CA GLU A 197 -14.22 -5.67 0.08
C GLU A 197 -14.16 -5.90 -1.44
N GLU A 198 -15.17 -6.55 -2.02
CA GLU A 198 -15.13 -7.02 -3.42
C GLU A 198 -14.80 -5.91 -4.44
N ALA A 199 -15.22 -4.66 -4.18
CA ALA A 199 -14.95 -3.51 -5.05
C ALA A 199 -14.56 -2.22 -4.29
N SER A 200 -14.36 -2.29 -2.97
CA SER A 200 -14.21 -1.14 -2.08
C SER A 200 -13.33 -1.48 -0.87
N TYR A 201 -13.18 -0.52 0.03
CA TYR A 201 -12.57 -0.72 1.34
C TYR A 201 -13.54 -0.31 2.43
N ALA A 202 -13.65 -1.15 3.46
CA ALA A 202 -14.32 -0.78 4.71
C ALA A 202 -13.28 -0.21 5.68
N VAL A 203 -13.64 0.87 6.38
CA VAL A 203 -12.81 1.51 7.40
C VAL A 203 -13.55 1.46 8.73
N ARG A 204 -12.99 0.74 9.71
CA ARG A 204 -13.46 0.73 11.09
C ARG A 204 -12.59 1.65 11.94
N GLU A 205 -13.22 2.56 12.65
CA GLU A 205 -12.56 3.45 13.58
C GLU A 205 -12.56 2.87 15.00
N LEU A 206 -11.43 2.98 15.66
CA LEU A 206 -11.29 2.80 17.09
C LEU A 206 -10.73 4.12 17.66
N GLY A 207 -11.60 4.89 18.29
CA GLY A 207 -11.23 6.17 18.90
C GLY A 207 -10.21 6.02 20.04
N PRO A 208 -9.85 7.15 20.67
CA PRO A 208 -9.09 7.12 21.92
C PRO A 208 -9.78 6.22 22.95
N SER A 209 -9.02 5.51 23.79
CA SER A 209 -9.66 4.72 24.86
C SER A 209 -10.42 5.69 25.77
N ASP A 210 -11.73 5.52 25.92
CA ASP A 210 -12.49 6.33 26.87
C ASP A 210 -12.02 6.03 28.30
N GLY A 211 -12.01 7.07 29.14
CA GLY A 211 -11.64 6.99 30.55
C GLY A 211 -12.77 6.44 31.42
#